data_AF-G4Z7S3-F1
#
_entry.id   AF-G4Z7S3-F1
#
_cell.length_a   1.000
_cell.length_b   1.000
_cell.length_c   1.000
_cell.angle_alpha   90.00
_cell.angle_beta   90.00
_cell.angle_gamma   90.00
#
_symmetry.space_group_name_H-M   'P 1'
#
loop_
_entity.id
_entity.type
_entity.pdbx_description
1 polymer ?
#
loop_
_entity_poly.entity_id
_entity_poly.type
_entity_poly.pdbx_seq_one_letter_code
_entity_poly.pdbx_strand_id
1 'polypeptide(L)'
;MKNDQSGDRPRDPRHVYANPLQPSICPVLALAIYWATTSFDTDNRLFPGSDQYDRFRKCLQRLLVDEKVAAELKRRGVNSNDLGTHLMRKGAATYCASGSTACPSSTAVHLRAGWSLGGVQNTYLRYEAAGDMYVGRTVAGLPSGSHEFTILPPHFVEQDEWVNLVLQWYFKRYPNIYCLLESFASRH
;
A
#
# COMPACT_ATOMS: atom_id res chain seq x y z
N MET A 1 -0.07 13.44 -10.15
CA MET A 1 -1.40 13.83 -10.66
C MET A 1 -2.37 12.65 -10.60
N LYS A 2 -3.63 12.92 -10.21
CA LYS A 2 -4.68 11.95 -9.83
C LYS A 2 -5.09 10.97 -10.96
N ASN A 3 -4.69 11.23 -12.21
CA ASN A 3 -5.22 10.56 -13.41
C ASN A 3 -4.16 9.71 -14.15
N ASP A 4 -3.08 9.33 -13.48
CA ASP A 4 -1.98 8.57 -14.07
C ASP A 4 -2.08 7.13 -13.60
N GLN A 5 -3.05 6.41 -14.17
CA GLN A 5 -3.38 5.04 -13.79
C GLN A 5 -2.45 4.03 -14.46
N SER A 6 -1.85 4.38 -15.60
CA SER A 6 -0.89 3.54 -16.32
C SER A 6 0.52 3.65 -15.76
N GLY A 7 0.85 4.74 -15.05
CA GLY A 7 2.18 4.95 -14.50
C GLY A 7 3.23 5.34 -15.56
N ASP A 8 2.79 5.67 -16.77
CA ASP A 8 3.68 5.96 -17.92
C ASP A 8 4.42 7.29 -17.77
N ARG A 9 4.00 8.16 -16.84
CA ARG A 9 4.69 9.42 -16.63
C ARG A 9 5.95 9.17 -15.82
N PRO A 10 7.10 9.73 -16.23
CA PRO A 10 8.30 9.69 -15.42
C PRO A 10 7.98 10.29 -14.05
N ARG A 11 7.97 9.44 -13.04
CA ARG A 11 7.67 9.77 -11.66
C ARG A 11 8.62 9.02 -10.76
N ASP A 12 8.81 9.63 -9.61
CA ASP A 12 9.54 9.00 -8.54
C ASP A 12 8.84 7.69 -8.11
N PRO A 13 9.62 6.64 -7.85
CA PRO A 13 9.08 5.35 -7.44
C PRO A 13 8.35 5.46 -6.09
N ARG A 14 7.24 4.73 -5.94
CA ARG A 14 6.53 4.58 -4.66
C ARG A 14 6.53 3.12 -4.28
N HIS A 15 7.35 2.77 -3.30
CA HIS A 15 7.49 1.39 -2.87
C HIS A 15 6.32 1.00 -1.96
N VAL A 16 5.83 -0.23 -2.12
CA VAL A 16 4.87 -0.84 -1.19
C VAL A 16 5.67 -1.68 -0.20
N TYR A 17 5.39 -1.51 1.10
CA TYR A 17 6.14 -2.18 2.17
C TYR A 17 5.25 -3.23 2.84
N ALA A 18 5.82 -4.39 3.17
CA ALA A 18 5.10 -5.41 3.93
C ALA A 18 5.04 -5.05 5.42
N ASN A 19 4.06 -5.62 6.11
CA ASN A 19 3.98 -5.65 7.55
C ASN A 19 3.89 -7.11 8.05
N PRO A 20 5.03 -7.78 8.26
CA PRO A 20 5.03 -9.15 8.77
C PRO A 20 4.52 -9.25 10.22
N LEU A 21 4.59 -8.17 11.00
CA LEU A 21 4.13 -8.13 12.39
C LEU A 21 2.60 -8.16 12.50
N GLN A 22 1.92 -7.56 11.53
CA GLN A 22 0.45 -7.53 11.47
C GLN A 22 -0.06 -7.97 10.08
N PRO A 23 -0.13 -9.29 9.83
CA PRO A 23 -0.54 -9.85 8.54
C PRO A 23 -1.90 -9.35 8.04
N SER A 24 -2.84 -9.07 8.95
CA SER A 24 -4.21 -8.62 8.61
C SER A 24 -4.29 -7.25 7.94
N ILE A 25 -3.24 -6.42 8.04
CA ILE A 25 -3.16 -5.10 7.38
C ILE A 25 -2.02 -5.02 6.35
N CYS A 26 -1.28 -6.11 6.16
CA CYS A 26 -0.11 -6.12 5.29
C CYS A 26 -0.54 -6.02 3.81
N PRO A 27 -0.18 -4.93 3.09
CA PRO A 27 -0.61 -4.75 1.71
C PRO A 27 0.02 -5.78 0.77
N VAL A 28 1.25 -6.20 1.04
CA VAL A 28 1.95 -7.23 0.25
C VAL A 28 1.27 -8.59 0.39
N LEU A 29 0.90 -8.98 1.62
CA LEU A 29 0.16 -10.22 1.85
C LEU A 29 -1.25 -10.17 1.25
N ALA A 30 -1.96 -9.05 1.42
CA ALA A 30 -3.27 -8.87 0.82
C ALA A 30 -3.22 -9.01 -0.71
N LEU A 31 -2.17 -8.47 -1.35
CA LEU A 31 -1.94 -8.59 -2.78
C LEU A 31 -1.61 -10.02 -3.21
N ALA A 32 -0.78 -10.72 -2.41
CA ALA A 32 -0.47 -12.13 -2.65
C ALA A 32 -1.71 -13.03 -2.56
N ILE A 33 -2.55 -12.84 -1.54
CA ILE A 33 -3.81 -13.57 -1.40
C ILE A 33 -4.74 -13.26 -2.57
N TYR A 34 -4.85 -11.98 -2.96
CA TYR A 34 -5.65 -11.57 -4.09
C TYR A 34 -5.20 -12.27 -5.38
N TRP A 35 -3.89 -12.31 -5.65
CA TRP A 35 -3.33 -13.03 -6.80
C TRP A 35 -3.58 -14.52 -6.75
N ALA A 36 -3.41 -15.16 -5.59
CA ALA A 36 -3.61 -16.60 -5.45
C ALA A 36 -5.07 -17.03 -5.59
N THR A 37 -6.03 -16.12 -5.34
CA THR A 37 -7.47 -16.43 -5.30
C THR A 37 -8.26 -15.81 -6.46
N THR A 38 -7.61 -15.04 -7.34
CA THR A 38 -8.28 -14.35 -8.45
C THR A 38 -7.83 -14.90 -9.79
N SER A 39 -8.79 -15.15 -10.68
CA SER A 39 -8.53 -15.42 -12.09
C SER A 39 -8.25 -14.11 -12.83
N PHE A 40 -7.12 -14.02 -13.51
CA PHE A 40 -6.74 -12.83 -14.30
C PHE A 40 -7.23 -12.94 -15.74
N ASP A 41 -7.90 -11.89 -16.19
CA ASP A 41 -8.36 -11.73 -17.57
C ASP A 41 -7.20 -11.45 -18.54
N THR A 42 -7.43 -11.52 -19.85
CA THR A 42 -6.36 -11.42 -20.86
C THR A 42 -5.55 -10.12 -20.85
N ASP A 43 -6.10 -9.06 -20.27
CA ASP A 43 -5.70 -7.67 -20.52
C ASP A 43 -4.52 -7.15 -19.67
N ASN A 44 -3.72 -8.02 -19.04
CA ASN A 44 -2.55 -7.67 -18.20
C ASN A 44 -2.85 -6.66 -17.06
N ARG A 45 -4.11 -6.43 -16.70
CA ARG A 45 -4.49 -5.52 -15.62
C ARG A 45 -4.37 -6.23 -14.27
N LEU A 46 -3.84 -5.51 -13.27
CA LEU A 46 -3.79 -6.01 -11.90
C LEU A 46 -5.19 -6.22 -11.31
N PHE A 47 -6.12 -5.30 -11.59
CA PHE A 47 -7.51 -5.43 -11.18
C PHE A 47 -8.41 -5.49 -12.43
N PRO A 48 -9.28 -6.51 -12.56
CA PRO A 48 -10.11 -6.70 -13.74
C PRO A 48 -11.20 -5.62 -13.83
N GLY A 49 -11.78 -5.46 -15.02
CA GLY A 49 -12.88 -4.53 -15.29
C GLY A 49 -12.47 -3.06 -15.45
N SER A 50 -13.47 -2.19 -15.66
CA SER A 50 -13.35 -0.74 -15.64
C SER A 50 -13.72 -0.16 -14.26
N ASP A 51 -13.54 1.15 -14.07
CA ASP A 51 -14.12 1.90 -12.94
C ASP A 51 -13.70 1.43 -11.53
N GLN A 52 -12.40 1.17 -11.35
CA GLN A 52 -11.81 0.71 -10.08
C GLN A 52 -12.20 1.60 -8.88
N TYR A 53 -12.31 2.91 -9.11
CA TYR A 53 -12.75 3.86 -8.08
C TYR A 53 -14.18 3.58 -7.59
N ASP A 54 -15.12 3.37 -8.50
CA ASP A 54 -16.53 3.14 -8.14
C ASP A 54 -16.71 1.76 -7.51
N ARG A 55 -16.01 0.74 -8.01
CA ARG A 55 -15.96 -0.59 -7.39
C ARG A 55 -15.47 -0.52 -5.95
N PHE A 56 -14.34 0.15 -5.72
CA PHE A 56 -13.81 0.35 -4.37
C PHE A 56 -14.79 1.11 -3.47
N ARG A 57 -15.38 2.21 -3.97
CA ARG A 57 -16.40 2.99 -3.26
C ARG A 57 -17.58 2.11 -2.84
N LYS A 58 -18.15 1.30 -3.74
CA LYS A 58 -19.29 0.41 -3.47
C LYS A 58 -18.93 -0.68 -2.46
N CYS A 59 -17.73 -1.28 -2.56
CA CYS A 59 -17.25 -2.24 -1.57
C CYS A 59 -17.09 -1.60 -0.20
N LEU A 60 -16.51 -0.40 -0.13
CA LEU A 60 -16.37 0.35 1.13
C LEU A 60 -17.73 0.68 1.73
N GLN A 61 -18.70 1.15 0.94
CA GLN A 61 -20.05 1.44 1.42
C GLN A 61 -20.73 0.20 2.02
N ARG A 62 -20.61 -0.96 1.35
CA ARG A 62 -21.13 -2.23 1.88
C ARG A 62 -20.46 -2.64 3.19
N LEU A 63 -19.13 -2.46 3.29
CA LEU A 63 -18.38 -2.75 4.51
C LEU A 63 -18.82 -1.85 5.68
N LEU A 64 -19.06 -0.56 5.43
CA LEU A 64 -19.42 0.40 6.48
C LEU A 64 -20.83 0.21 7.04
N VAL A 65 -21.71 -0.51 6.34
CA VAL A 65 -23.06 -0.86 6.81
C VAL A 65 -23.16 -2.30 7.33
N ASP A 66 -22.09 -3.08 7.27
CA ASP A 66 -22.02 -4.39 7.90
C ASP A 66 -22.22 -4.25 9.42
N GLU A 67 -23.02 -5.14 10.01
CA GLU A 67 -23.44 -5.04 11.41
C GLU A 67 -22.25 -5.01 12.37
N LYS A 68 -21.25 -5.87 12.13
CA LYS A 68 -20.07 -5.97 13.01
C LYS A 68 -19.18 -4.74 12.87
N VAL A 69 -18.99 -4.26 11.64
CA VAL A 69 -18.20 -3.05 11.38
C VAL A 69 -18.88 -1.82 11.97
N ALA A 70 -20.19 -1.66 11.74
CA ALA A 70 -20.95 -0.54 12.28
C ALA A 70 -20.94 -0.52 13.82
N ALA A 71 -21.08 -1.69 14.46
CA ALA A 71 -20.95 -1.82 15.90
C ALA A 71 -19.56 -1.41 16.41
N GLU A 72 -18.50 -1.82 15.73
CA GLU A 72 -17.13 -1.45 16.08
C GLU A 72 -16.84 0.05 15.87
N LEU A 73 -17.35 0.63 14.77
CA LEU A 73 -17.25 2.07 14.52
C LEU A 73 -17.94 2.87 15.63
N LYS A 74 -19.16 2.46 16.01
CA LYS A 74 -19.89 3.06 17.13
C LYS A 74 -19.11 2.93 18.44
N ARG A 75 -18.54 1.76 18.72
CA ARG A 75 -17.71 1.51 19.92
C ARG A 75 -16.49 2.43 19.98
N ARG A 76 -15.90 2.78 18.82
CA ARG A 76 -14.76 3.69 18.70
C ARG A 76 -15.14 5.17 18.57
N GLY A 77 -16.43 5.51 18.57
CA GLY A 77 -16.90 6.88 18.40
C GLY A 77 -16.67 7.45 16.99
N VAL A 78 -16.60 6.59 15.97
CA VAL A 78 -16.38 6.97 14.57
C VAL A 78 -17.71 6.96 13.82
N ASN A 79 -18.05 8.08 13.18
CA ASN A 79 -19.23 8.17 12.31
C ASN A 79 -18.89 7.62 10.92
N SER A 80 -19.69 6.67 10.43
CA SER A 80 -19.49 6.07 9.11
C SER A 80 -19.69 7.06 7.95
N ASN A 81 -20.47 8.13 8.14
CA ASN A 81 -20.66 9.18 7.14
C ASN A 81 -19.41 10.04 6.92
N ASP A 82 -18.53 10.08 7.93
CA ASP A 82 -17.24 10.75 7.78
C ASP A 82 -16.29 9.89 6.95
N LEU A 83 -16.51 8.56 6.88
CA LEU A 83 -15.68 7.59 6.17
C LEU A 83 -15.96 7.57 4.66
N GLY A 84 -14.90 7.80 3.88
CA GLY A 84 -14.99 7.85 2.42
C GLY A 84 -13.67 7.53 1.73
N THR A 85 -13.73 7.31 0.42
CA THR A 85 -12.56 6.89 -0.38
C THR A 85 -11.38 7.84 -0.28
N HIS A 86 -11.64 9.15 -0.13
CA HIS A 86 -10.61 10.17 0.00
C HIS A 86 -9.87 10.13 1.34
N LEU A 87 -10.47 9.54 2.39
CA LEU A 87 -9.83 9.43 3.69
C LEU A 87 -8.69 8.43 3.72
N MET A 88 -8.67 7.41 2.85
CA MET A 88 -7.57 6.46 2.84
C MET A 88 -6.23 7.19 2.64
N ARG A 89 -6.20 8.14 1.70
CA ARG A 89 -5.01 8.95 1.45
C ARG A 89 -4.82 10.09 2.45
N LYS A 90 -5.90 10.80 2.84
CA LYS A 90 -5.81 11.91 3.79
C LYS A 90 -5.43 11.44 5.19
N GLY A 91 -6.13 10.42 5.68
CA GLY A 91 -5.87 9.77 6.97
C GLY A 91 -4.48 9.15 7.03
N ALA A 92 -4.00 8.50 5.96
CA ALA A 92 -2.62 8.02 5.91
C ALA A 92 -1.59 9.17 6.02
N ALA A 93 -1.83 10.30 5.35
CA ALA A 93 -0.97 11.47 5.45
C ALA A 93 -0.98 12.07 6.87
N THR A 94 -2.17 12.20 7.49
CA THR A 94 -2.31 12.66 8.88
C THR A 94 -1.63 11.70 9.86
N TYR A 95 -1.80 10.39 9.67
CA TYR A 95 -1.15 9.38 10.50
C TYR A 95 0.37 9.47 10.40
N CYS A 96 0.93 9.65 9.20
CA CYS A 96 2.36 9.85 9.05
C CYS A 96 2.84 11.13 9.72
N ALA A 97 2.16 12.26 9.48
CA ALA A 97 2.60 13.56 9.95
C ALA A 97 2.40 13.77 11.46
N SER A 98 1.45 13.07 12.07
CA SER A 98 0.99 13.36 13.44
C SER A 98 0.78 12.14 14.33
N GLY A 99 1.05 10.92 13.84
CA GLY A 99 0.93 9.69 14.63
C GLY A 99 2.11 9.43 15.58
N SER A 100 3.20 10.21 15.48
CA SER A 100 4.39 10.10 16.33
C SER A 100 5.16 11.42 16.36
N THR A 101 5.96 11.62 17.40
CA THR A 101 6.96 12.71 17.46
C THR A 101 8.15 12.47 16.55
N ALA A 102 8.37 11.22 16.12
CA ALA A 102 9.32 10.84 15.07
C ALA A 102 8.56 10.63 13.75
N CYS A 103 7.90 11.68 13.25
CA CYS A 103 7.19 11.64 11.98
C CYS A 103 8.13 11.92 10.79
N PRO A 104 7.83 11.41 9.57
CA PRO A 104 8.53 11.81 8.36
C PRO A 104 8.33 13.31 8.08
N SER A 105 9.22 13.88 7.28
CA SER A 105 9.05 15.26 6.81
C SER A 105 7.73 15.44 6.06
N SER A 106 7.11 16.61 6.23
CA SER A 106 5.89 16.97 5.49
C SER A 106 6.12 16.83 3.99
N THR A 107 7.29 17.23 3.49
CA THR A 107 7.72 17.06 2.09
C THR A 107 7.57 15.61 1.62
N ALA A 108 8.14 14.64 2.34
CA ALA A 108 8.05 13.23 1.97
C ALA A 108 6.61 12.73 1.96
N VAL A 109 5.80 13.14 2.95
CA VAL A 109 4.37 12.79 3.02
C VAL A 109 3.60 13.34 1.81
N HIS A 110 3.80 14.61 1.45
CA HIS A 110 3.12 15.24 0.31
C HIS A 110 3.54 14.62 -1.02
N LEU A 111 4.85 14.40 -1.22
CA LEU A 111 5.38 13.76 -2.42
C LEU A 111 4.81 12.35 -2.58
N ARG A 112 4.77 11.55 -1.50
CA ARG A 112 4.19 10.19 -1.52
C ARG A 112 2.67 10.17 -1.64
N ALA A 113 1.96 11.17 -1.13
CA ALA A 113 0.52 11.36 -1.38
C ALA A 113 0.22 11.86 -2.82
N GLY A 114 1.26 12.29 -3.54
CA GLY A 114 1.15 12.85 -4.89
C GLY A 114 0.47 14.22 -4.90
N TRP A 115 0.69 15.00 -3.84
CA TRP A 115 0.19 16.36 -3.67
C TRP A 115 1.25 17.37 -4.13
N SER A 116 0.79 18.49 -4.65
CA SER A 116 1.68 19.63 -4.96
C SER A 116 2.15 20.25 -3.64
N LEU A 117 3.44 20.55 -3.52
CA LEU A 117 4.00 21.31 -2.39
C LEU A 117 3.69 22.81 -2.53
N GLY A 118 3.49 23.28 -3.77
CA GLY A 118 3.13 24.65 -4.09
C GLY A 118 4.33 25.57 -4.26
N GLY A 119 4.17 26.57 -5.15
CA GLY A 119 5.13 27.65 -5.38
C GLY A 119 6.58 27.19 -5.51
N VAL A 120 7.43 27.85 -4.75
CA VAL A 120 8.89 27.65 -4.76
C VAL A 120 9.29 26.23 -4.29
N GLN A 121 8.53 25.62 -3.38
CA GLN A 121 8.87 24.30 -2.81
C GLN A 121 8.88 23.20 -3.87
N ASN A 122 7.99 23.24 -4.85
CA ASN A 122 7.97 22.27 -5.97
C ASN A 122 9.26 22.29 -6.80
N THR A 123 10.01 23.39 -6.77
CA THR A 123 11.25 23.54 -7.56
C THR A 123 12.44 22.90 -6.84
N TYR A 124 12.50 23.07 -5.52
CA TYR A 124 13.68 22.73 -4.71
C TYR A 124 13.55 21.44 -3.92
N LEU A 125 12.33 21.05 -3.55
CA LEU A 125 12.09 19.86 -2.75
C LEU A 125 11.72 18.70 -3.66
N ARG A 126 12.61 17.71 -3.74
CA ARG A 126 12.49 16.54 -4.61
C ARG A 126 12.28 15.28 -3.81
N TYR A 127 11.89 14.24 -4.51
CA TYR A 127 11.83 12.90 -3.95
C TYR A 127 13.19 12.47 -3.47
N GLU A 128 13.19 11.81 -2.31
CA GLU A 128 14.35 11.10 -1.78
C GLU A 128 13.90 9.74 -1.27
N ALA A 129 14.67 8.70 -1.60
CA ALA A 129 14.30 7.31 -1.33
C ALA A 129 14.09 7.04 0.18
N ALA A 130 14.94 7.61 1.03
CA ALA A 130 14.83 7.48 2.49
C ALA A 130 13.50 8.05 3.02
N GLY A 131 13.06 9.18 2.46
CA GLY A 131 11.78 9.80 2.81
C GLY A 131 10.59 8.93 2.40
N ASP A 132 10.62 8.39 1.17
CA ASP A 132 9.59 7.45 0.70
C ASP A 132 9.54 6.19 1.55
N MET A 133 10.71 5.64 1.92
CA MET A 133 10.82 4.46 2.77
C MET A 133 10.24 4.69 4.16
N TYR A 134 10.58 5.80 4.81
CA TYR A 134 10.02 6.12 6.11
C TYR A 134 8.50 6.22 6.03
N VAL A 135 7.96 7.07 5.14
CA VAL A 135 6.50 7.25 5.02
C VAL A 135 5.85 5.91 4.66
N GLY A 136 6.46 5.11 3.80
CA GLY A 136 5.94 3.84 3.36
C GLY A 136 5.84 2.78 4.46
N ARG A 137 6.87 2.65 5.27
CA ARG A 137 6.88 1.76 6.44
C ARG A 137 5.88 2.25 7.50
N THR A 138 5.77 3.56 7.70
CA THR A 138 4.77 4.15 8.61
C THR A 138 3.35 3.82 8.15
N VAL A 139 2.99 4.05 6.87
CA VAL A 139 1.61 3.72 6.40
C VAL A 139 1.33 2.22 6.36
N ALA A 140 2.36 1.37 6.27
CA ALA A 140 2.21 -0.08 6.41
C ALA A 140 1.91 -0.51 7.87
N GLY A 141 2.02 0.40 8.83
CA GLY A 141 1.78 0.14 10.25
C GLY A 141 2.99 -0.42 10.99
N LEU A 142 4.21 -0.22 10.48
CA LEU A 142 5.43 -0.63 11.17
C LEU A 142 5.78 0.35 12.30
N PRO A 143 6.29 -0.14 13.44
CA PRO A 143 6.54 0.68 14.63
C PRO A 143 7.79 1.55 14.48
N SER A 144 7.62 2.86 14.24
CA SER A 144 8.75 3.80 13.99
C SER A 144 9.74 3.94 15.15
N GLY A 145 9.35 3.58 16.37
CA GLY A 145 10.23 3.59 17.55
C GLY A 145 10.94 2.27 17.85
N SER A 146 10.80 1.24 16.99
CA SER A 146 11.41 -0.08 17.17
C SER A 146 12.39 -0.39 16.04
N HIS A 147 13.36 -1.25 16.32
CA HIS A 147 14.25 -1.82 15.29
C HIS A 147 13.46 -2.56 14.19
N GLU A 148 12.28 -3.09 14.54
CA GLU A 148 11.36 -3.75 13.62
C GLU A 148 10.75 -2.79 12.59
N PHE A 149 10.94 -1.47 12.72
CA PHE A 149 10.59 -0.53 11.65
C PHE A 149 11.26 -0.91 10.32
N THR A 150 12.49 -1.43 10.41
CA THR A 150 13.32 -1.83 9.27
C THR A 150 13.17 -3.30 8.89
N ILE A 151 12.18 -4.00 9.46
CA ILE A 151 11.99 -5.44 9.22
C ILE A 151 11.91 -5.75 7.71
N LEU A 152 12.55 -6.85 7.34
CA LEU A 152 12.45 -7.41 6.00
C LEU A 152 11.03 -7.96 5.81
N PRO A 153 10.48 -7.86 4.60
CA PRO A 153 9.24 -8.57 4.33
C PRO A 153 9.46 -10.09 4.36
N PRO A 154 8.36 -10.85 4.44
CA PRO A 154 8.41 -12.30 4.29
C PRO A 154 9.14 -12.68 3.00
N HIS A 155 10.16 -13.52 3.11
CA HIS A 155 10.93 -14.05 2.00
C HIS A 155 11.24 -15.52 2.26
N PHE A 156 11.36 -16.30 1.19
CA PHE A 156 11.80 -17.68 1.27
C PHE A 156 13.33 -17.68 1.43
N VAL A 157 13.82 -18.27 2.52
CA VAL A 157 15.28 -18.37 2.79
C VAL A 157 15.93 -19.37 1.83
N GLU A 158 15.20 -20.42 1.47
CA GLU A 158 15.61 -21.43 0.49
C GLU A 158 14.59 -21.44 -0.65
N GLN A 159 15.08 -21.39 -1.89
CA GLN A 159 14.26 -21.51 -3.10
C GLN A 159 14.44 -22.92 -3.68
N ASP A 160 13.93 -23.93 -2.97
CA ASP A 160 13.94 -25.30 -3.47
C ASP A 160 12.98 -25.47 -4.66
N GLU A 161 13.09 -26.61 -5.34
CA GLU A 161 12.26 -26.90 -6.51
C GLU A 161 10.76 -26.90 -6.19
N TRP A 162 10.38 -27.26 -4.96
CA TRP A 162 8.99 -27.30 -4.51
C TRP A 162 8.40 -25.92 -4.31
N VAL A 163 9.13 -24.98 -3.70
CA VAL A 163 8.74 -23.58 -3.57
C VAL A 163 8.52 -22.99 -4.97
N ASN A 164 9.41 -23.30 -5.91
CA ASN A 164 9.27 -22.88 -7.30
C ASN A 164 8.04 -23.45 -8.00
N LEU A 165 7.79 -24.74 -7.82
CA LEU A 165 6.62 -25.40 -8.39
C LEU A 165 5.30 -24.83 -7.83
N VAL A 166 5.22 -24.65 -6.51
CA VAL A 166 4.03 -24.14 -5.82
C VAL A 166 3.73 -22.71 -6.27
N LEU A 167 4.75 -21.86 -6.35
CA LEU A 167 4.56 -20.47 -6.78
C LEU A 167 4.14 -20.40 -8.25
N GLN A 168 4.64 -21.27 -9.13
CA GLN A 168 4.12 -21.39 -10.49
C GLN A 168 2.64 -21.80 -10.53
N TRP A 169 2.21 -22.69 -9.63
CA TRP A 169 0.81 -23.14 -9.58
C TRP A 169 -0.14 -22.04 -9.10
N TYR A 170 0.24 -21.29 -8.07
CA TYR A 170 -0.60 -20.23 -7.50
C TYR A 170 -0.48 -18.91 -8.26
N PHE A 171 0.64 -18.64 -8.95
CA PHE A 171 0.92 -17.38 -9.65
C PHE A 171 1.15 -17.56 -11.16
N LYS A 172 0.38 -18.44 -11.80
CA LYS A 172 0.51 -18.87 -13.22
C LYS A 172 0.76 -17.76 -14.26
N ARG A 173 0.23 -16.55 -14.04
CA ARG A 173 0.31 -15.44 -15.02
C ARG A 173 1.51 -14.51 -14.82
N TYR A 174 2.20 -14.63 -13.69
CA TYR A 174 3.40 -13.84 -13.37
C TYR A 174 4.49 -14.79 -12.87
N PRO A 175 5.17 -15.55 -13.75
CA PRO A 175 6.29 -16.42 -13.36
C PRO A 175 7.44 -15.64 -12.71
N ASN A 176 7.51 -14.32 -12.91
CA ASN A 176 8.46 -13.41 -12.26
C ASN A 176 7.87 -12.67 -11.03
N ILE A 177 6.80 -13.18 -10.41
CA ILE A 177 6.23 -12.55 -9.20
C ILE A 177 7.25 -12.48 -8.05
N TYR A 178 8.26 -13.37 -8.07
CA TYR A 178 9.46 -13.27 -7.25
C TYR A 178 10.14 -11.93 -7.41
N CYS A 179 10.47 -11.49 -8.63
CA CYS A 179 11.06 -10.18 -8.86
C CYS A 179 10.15 -9.04 -8.41
N LEU A 180 8.82 -9.20 -8.42
CA LEU A 180 7.89 -8.15 -8.00
C LEU A 180 7.77 -8.08 -6.46
N LEU A 181 7.56 -9.21 -5.79
CA LEU A 181 7.53 -9.31 -4.33
C LEU A 181 8.92 -9.05 -3.72
N GLU A 182 9.98 -9.53 -4.35
CA GLU A 182 11.37 -9.20 -4.01
C GLU A 182 11.65 -7.73 -4.30
N SER A 183 11.20 -7.11 -5.40
CA SER A 183 11.42 -5.67 -5.60
C SER A 183 10.61 -4.78 -4.64
N PHE A 184 9.50 -5.27 -4.10
CA PHE A 184 8.82 -4.67 -2.94
C PHE A 184 9.59 -4.91 -1.62
N ALA A 185 10.56 -5.83 -1.61
CA ALA A 185 11.31 -6.28 -0.44
C ALA A 185 12.76 -5.82 -0.33
N SER A 186 13.46 -5.68 -1.45
CA SER A 186 14.91 -5.79 -1.50
C SER A 186 15.64 -4.51 -1.88
N ARG A 187 14.94 -3.37 -1.99
CA ARG A 187 15.62 -2.08 -2.12
C ARG A 187 15.82 -1.45 -0.75
N HIS A 188 16.87 -1.90 -0.08
CA HIS A 188 17.62 -1.09 0.89
C HIS A 188 18.23 0.12 0.20
#